data_AF-J3L426-F1
#
_entry.id   AF-J3L426-F1
#
_cell.length_a   1.000
_cell.length_b   1.000
_cell.length_c   1.000
_cell.angle_alpha   90.00
_cell.angle_beta   90.00
_cell.angle_gamma   90.00
#
_symmetry.space_group_name_H-M   'P 1'
#
loop_
_entity.id
_entity.type
_entity.pdbx_description
1 polymer ?
#
loop_
_entity_poly.entity_id
_entity_poly.type
_entity_poly.pdbx_seq_one_letter_code
_entity_poly.pdbx_strand_id
1 'polypeptide(L)' 'MVEMIASKRIGRPEELETLLACYLSLNADEHHDCIVKVFRQVWFELNPARGAASAPAPRS' A
#
# COMPACT_ATOMS: atom_id res chain seq x y z
N MET A 1 16.01 -7.55 0.43
CA MET A 1 14.59 -7.56 0.85
C MET A 1 13.76 -6.54 0.06
N VAL A 2 14.21 -5.28 -0.05
CA VAL A 2 13.61 -4.23 -0.91
C VAL A 2 13.66 -4.59 -2.41
N GLU A 3 14.75 -5.21 -2.88
CA GLU A 3 14.88 -5.59 -4.30
C GLU A 3 13.97 -6.76 -4.75
N MET A 4 13.49 -7.59 -3.82
CA MET A 4 12.54 -8.67 -4.15
C MET A 4 11.11 -8.16 -4.33
N ILE A 5 10.74 -7.08 -3.64
CA ILE A 5 9.43 -6.44 -3.75
C ILE A 5 9.35 -5.64 -5.07
N ALA A 6 10.44 -4.96 -5.45
CA ALA A 6 10.54 -4.27 -6.74
C ALA A 6 10.52 -5.23 -7.94
N SER A 7 11.16 -6.40 -7.83
CA SER A 7 11.20 -7.41 -8.91
C SER A 7 9.89 -8.20 -9.06
N LYS A 8 9.10 -8.39 -8.00
CA LYS A 8 7.86 -9.18 -8.06
C LYS A 8 6.64 -8.44 -8.57
N ARG A 9 6.74 -7.13 -8.80
CA ARG A 9 5.64 -6.37 -9.41
C ARG A 9 4.36 -6.44 -8.56
N ILE A 10 4.47 -6.22 -7.25
CA ILE A 10 3.31 -5.94 -6.38
C ILE A 10 2.77 -4.55 -6.78
N GLY A 11 2.17 -4.47 -7.96
CA GLY A 11 1.52 -3.29 -8.51
C GLY A 11 0.04 -3.55 -8.77
N ARG A 12 -0.43 -4.76 -8.43
CA ARG A 12 -1.82 -5.17 -8.56
C ARG A 12 -2.54 -5.14 -7.21
N PRO A 13 -3.77 -4.63 -7.17
CA PRO A 13 -4.57 -4.63 -5.95
C PRO A 13 -4.70 -5.98 -5.28
N GLU A 14 -4.88 -7.03 -6.06
CA GLU A 14 -5.16 -8.37 -5.55
C GLU A 14 -3.97 -8.95 -4.76
N GLU A 15 -2.75 -8.58 -5.13
CA GLU A 15 -1.53 -9.01 -4.43
C GLU A 15 -1.38 -8.30 -3.08
N LEU A 16 -1.75 -7.02 -3.01
CA LEU A 16 -1.73 -6.25 -1.76
C LEU A 16 -2.78 -6.76 -0.79
N GLU A 17 -3.99 -7.09 -1.28
CA GLU A 17 -5.06 -7.68 -0.47
C GLU A 17 -4.67 -9.06 0.08
N THR A 18 -4.07 -9.91 -0.76
CA THR A 18 -3.59 -11.23 -0.34
C THR A 18 -2.51 -11.10 0.74
N LEU A 19 -1.58 -10.15 0.56
CA LEU A 19 -0.52 -9.90 1.54
C LEU A 19 -1.12 -9.37 2.86
N LEU A 20 -2.10 -8.47 2.81
CA LEU A 20 -2.80 -7.97 4.00
C LEU A 20 -3.47 -9.13 4.77
N ALA A 21 -4.21 -10.00 4.08
CA ALA A 21 -4.88 -11.14 4.70
C ALA A 21 -3.89 -12.10 5.38
N CYS A 22 -2.72 -12.33 4.76
CA CYS A 22 -1.64 -13.11 5.36
C CYS A 22 -1.12 -12.46 6.65
N TYR A 23 -0.85 -11.15 6.65
CA TYR A 23 -0.37 -10.46 7.85
C TYR A 23 -1.42 -10.44 8.97
N LEU A 24 -2.69 -10.26 8.66
CA LEU A 24 -3.75 -10.33 9.67
C LEU A 24 -3.88 -11.74 10.27
N SER A 25 -3.76 -12.79 9.45
CA SER A 25 -3.87 -14.17 9.93
C SER A 25 -2.67 -14.62 10.77
N LEU A 26 -1.48 -14.05 10.52
CA LEU A 26 -0.23 -14.42 11.20
C LEU A 26 0.03 -13.60 12.47
N ASN A 27 -0.70 -12.52 12.69
CA ASN A 27 -0.49 -11.62 13.83
C ASN A 27 -1.74 -11.58 14.73
N ALA A 28 -1.53 -11.35 16.02
CA ALA A 28 -2.63 -11.13 16.96
C ALA A 28 -3.38 -9.82 16.65
N ASP A 29 -4.66 -9.76 17.06
CA ASP A 29 -5.57 -8.64 16.77
C ASP A 29 -5.01 -7.28 17.22
N GLU A 30 -4.18 -7.25 18.28
CA GLU A 30 -3.50 -6.04 18.77
C GLU A 30 -2.60 -5.37 17.71
N HIS A 31 -2.12 -6.13 16.73
CA HIS A 31 -1.29 -5.62 15.64
C HIS A 31 -2.09 -5.29 14.38
N HIS A 32 -3.35 -5.72 14.28
CA HIS A 32 -4.15 -5.57 13.05
C HIS A 32 -4.36 -4.11 12.68
N ASP A 33 -4.65 -3.25 13.66
CA ASP A 33 -4.82 -1.81 13.42
C ASP A 33 -3.56 -1.17 12.81
N CYS A 34 -2.39 -1.54 13.31
CA CYS A 34 -1.11 -1.05 12.79
C CYS A 34 -0.84 -1.59 11.37
N ILE A 35 -1.12 -2.87 11.14
CA ILE A 35 -0.97 -3.51 9.82
C ILE A 35 -1.89 -2.83 8.80
N VAL A 36 -3.18 -2.64 9.10
CA VAL A 36 -4.14 -1.99 8.19
C VAL A 36 -3.74 -0.55 7.87
N LYS A 37 -3.22 0.21 8.85
CA LYS A 37 -2.73 1.59 8.63
C LYS A 37 -1.60 1.63 7.61
N VAL A 38 -0.61 0.76 7.75
CA VAL A 38 0.55 0.70 6.84
C VAL A 38 0.11 0.31 5.43
N PHE A 39 -0.73 -0.72 5.30
CA PHE A 39 -1.24 -1.16 4.00
C PHE A 39 -2.07 -0.09 3.27
N ARG A 40 -2.86 0.67 4.03
CA ARG A 40 -3.60 1.82 3.49
C ARG A 40 -2.65 2.91 2.96
N GLN A 41 -1.57 3.20 3.65
CA GLN A 41 -0.58 4.17 3.19
C GLN A 41 0.09 3.71 1.89
N VAL A 42 0.54 2.45 1.83
CA VAL A 42 1.14 1.85 0.63
C VAL A 42 0.16 1.91 -0.55
N TRP A 43 -1.14 1.66 -0.33
CA TRP A 43 -2.16 1.78 -1.37
C TRP A 43 -2.25 3.20 -1.95
N PHE A 44 -2.20 4.23 -1.10
CA PHE A 44 -2.22 5.63 -1.56
C PHE A 44 -0.95 6.00 -2.34
N GLU A 45 0.22 5.51 -1.91
CA GLU A 45 1.49 5.75 -2.58
C GLU A 45 1.58 5.05 -3.94
N LEU A 46 0.99 3.84 -4.07
CA LEU A 46 0.94 3.08 -5.33
C LEU A 46 -0.10 3.61 -6.32
N ASN A 47 -1.10 4.37 -5.86
CA ASN A 47 -2.14 4.96 -6.71
C ASN A 47 -2.22 6.50 -6.58
N PRO A 48 -1.17 7.23 -6.98
CA PRO A 48 -1.15 8.69 -6.90
C PRO A 48 -2.19 9.35 -7.83
N ALA A 49 -2.68 8.63 -8.85
CA ALA A 49 -3.65 9.12 -9.83
C ALA A 49 -5.05 9.42 -9.24
N ARG A 50 -5.37 8.97 -8.02
CA ARG A 50 -6.61 9.34 -7.31
C ARG A 50 -6.43 10.47 -6.30
N GLY A 51 -5.20 10.90 -6.00
CA GLY A 51 -4.89 12.05 -5.14
C GLY A 51 -4.42 13.30 -5.88
N ALA A 52 -4.00 13.17 -7.14
CA ALA A 52 -3.44 14.27 -7.94
C ALA A 52 -4.49 15.15 -8.68
N ALA A 53 -5.77 15.07 -8.33
CA ALA A 53 -6.77 16.05 -8.80
C ALA A 53 -6.77 17.36 -7.97
N SER A 54 -5.90 17.48 -6.96
CA SER A 54 -5.81 18.68 -6.12
C SER A 54 -4.38 19.09 -5.78
N ALA A 55 -3.51 19.22 -6.78
CA ALA A 55 -2.30 20.02 -6.66
C ALA A 55 -2.27 21.01 -7.84
N PRO A 56 -2.41 22.33 -7.61
CA PRO A 56 -2.30 23.30 -8.69
C PRO A 56 -0.85 23.31 -9.16
N ALA A 57 -0.64 23.13 -10.46
CA ALA A 57 0.65 23.32 -11.10
C ALA A 57 1.22 24.69 -10.70
N PRO A 58 2.47 24.78 -10.18
CA PRO A 58 3.10 26.08 -10.04
C PRO A 58 3.28 26.64 -11.45
N ARG A 59 2.52 27.70 -11.73
CA ARG A 59 2.74 28.55 -12.89
C ARG A 59 4.03 29.35 -12.65
N SER A 60 4.90 29.26 -13.65
CA SER A 60 6.02 30.16 -13.96
C SER A 60 7.31 29.95 -13.18
#